data_AF-A0A967YFX8-F1
#
_entry.id   AF-A0A967YFX8-F1
#
_cell.length_a   1.000
_cell.length_b   1.000
_cell.length_c   1.000
_cell.angle_alpha   90.00
_cell.angle_beta   90.00
_cell.angle_gamma   90.00
#
_symmetry.space_group_name_H-M   'P 1'
#
loop_
_entity.id
_entity.type
_entity.pdbx_description
1 polymer ?
#
loop_
_entity_poly.entity_id
_entity_poly.type
_entity_poly.pdbx_seq_one_letter_code
_entity_poly.pdbx_strand_id
1 'polypeptide(L)'
;MIKIDLPFLENWSYFNHWGVHGMFGLSYRRPDGISYSVAGGLVAKDLVEIENNSGVRELTTSLVWTLGFFYDQHNSLLASLILSGTKGYKARLNVYPGLIHIGWVSPGFFLNLRKDNQVVTGFQFNFTPFGLARRAK
;
A
#
# COMPACT_ATOMS: atom_id res chain seq x y z
N MET A 1 -3.65 -9.26 -2.42
CA MET A 1 -2.32 -9.63 -1.87
C MET A 1 -2.19 -11.13 -1.98
N ILE A 2 -0.99 -11.64 -2.23
CA ILE A 2 -0.74 -13.09 -2.28
C ILE A 2 0.27 -13.43 -1.21
N LYS A 3 0.01 -14.50 -0.45
CA LYS A 3 0.91 -15.05 0.55
C LYS A 3 1.15 -16.52 0.23
N ILE A 4 2.41 -16.94 0.23
CA ILE A 4 2.82 -18.33 -0.02
C ILE A 4 3.67 -18.77 1.16
N ASP A 5 3.22 -19.78 1.91
CA ASP A 5 3.92 -20.28 3.09
C ASP A 5 5.31 -20.82 2.71
N LEU A 6 6.32 -20.46 3.48
CA LEU A 6 7.71 -20.87 3.23
C LEU A 6 7.95 -22.25 3.87
N PRO A 7 8.39 -23.27 3.12
CA PRO A 7 8.51 -24.64 3.64
C PRO A 7 9.62 -24.80 4.68
N PHE A 8 10.50 -23.80 4.83
CA PHE A 8 11.66 -23.81 5.71
C PHE A 8 11.52 -22.87 6.92
N LEU A 9 10.47 -22.07 7.01
CA LEU A 9 10.22 -21.15 8.12
C LEU A 9 8.77 -21.26 8.56
N GLU A 10 8.56 -21.88 9.72
CA GLU A 10 7.24 -21.90 10.34
C GLU A 10 6.73 -20.48 10.56
N ASN A 11 5.46 -20.25 10.26
CA ASN A 11 4.78 -18.97 10.44
C ASN A 11 5.25 -17.83 9.51
N TRP A 12 6.16 -18.09 8.57
CA TRP A 12 6.56 -17.11 7.57
C TRP A 12 6.02 -17.48 6.19
N SER A 13 5.55 -16.46 5.48
CA SER A 13 5.08 -16.58 4.11
C SER A 13 5.81 -15.55 3.26
N TYR A 14 6.16 -15.90 2.03
CA TYR A 14 6.43 -14.93 1.00
C TYR A 14 5.18 -14.05 0.82
N PHE A 15 5.37 -12.73 0.77
CA PHE A 15 4.31 -11.76 0.60
C PHE A 15 4.49 -11.01 -0.69
N ASN A 16 3.38 -10.87 -1.40
CA ASN A 16 3.31 -10.11 -2.62
C ASN A 16 2.13 -9.13 -2.60
N HIS A 17 2.45 -7.87 -2.92
CA HIS A 17 1.47 -6.84 -3.19
C HIS A 17 1.65 -6.32 -4.62
N TRP A 18 0.63 -6.54 -5.44
CA TRP A 18 0.54 -6.02 -6.80
C TRP A 18 -0.64 -5.05 -6.94
N GLY A 19 -0.52 -4.08 -7.86
CA GLY A 19 -1.45 -3.00 -8.08
C GLY A 19 -0.73 -1.82 -8.74
N VAL A 20 -0.91 -0.60 -8.23
CA VAL A 20 -0.11 0.57 -8.64
C VAL A 20 1.37 0.44 -8.22
N HIS A 21 1.64 -0.42 -7.24
CA HIS A 21 2.98 -0.72 -6.74
C HIS A 21 3.23 -2.22 -6.84
N GLY A 22 4.32 -2.63 -7.48
CA GLY A 22 4.84 -3.98 -7.37
C GLY A 22 5.76 -4.07 -6.16
N MET A 23 5.37 -4.84 -5.14
CA MET A 23 6.16 -5.03 -3.93
C MET A 23 6.23 -6.50 -3.53
N PHE A 24 7.40 -6.88 -3.04
CA PHE A 24 7.72 -8.23 -2.61
C PHE A 24 8.29 -8.18 -1.20
N GLY A 25 8.01 -9.20 -0.39
CA GLY A 25 8.57 -9.27 0.95
C GLY A 25 8.09 -10.47 1.73
N LEU A 26 7.94 -10.28 3.03
CA LEU A 26 7.67 -11.34 3.98
C LEU A 26 6.45 -11.01 4.83
N SER A 27 5.69 -12.04 5.18
CA SER A 27 4.59 -11.99 6.12
C SER A 27 4.90 -12.94 7.27
N TYR A 28 4.74 -12.46 8.50
CA TYR A 28 4.75 -13.29 9.69
C TYR A 28 3.32 -13.47 10.19
N ARG A 29 2.85 -14.71 10.27
CA ARG A 29 1.51 -15.09 10.74
C ARG A 29 1.57 -15.55 12.19
N ARG A 30 0.72 -14.99 13.04
CA ARG A 30 0.55 -15.42 14.43
C ARG A 30 -0.53 -16.49 14.55
N PRO A 31 -0.53 -17.29 15.65
CA PRO A 31 -1.54 -18.32 15.88
C PRO A 31 -2.98 -17.79 16.02
N ASP A 32 -3.14 -16.53 16.39
CA ASP A 32 -4.44 -15.82 16.52
C ASP A 32 -5.02 -15.35 15.17
N GLY A 33 -4.37 -15.71 14.05
CA GLY A 33 -4.78 -15.33 12.71
C GLY A 33 -4.31 -13.94 12.28
N ILE A 34 -3.62 -13.18 13.16
CA ILE A 34 -3.02 -11.90 12.81
C ILE A 34 -1.79 -12.12 11.95
N SER A 35 -1.55 -11.24 10.99
CA SER A 35 -0.32 -11.21 10.20
C SER A 35 0.25 -9.81 10.09
N TYR A 36 1.58 -9.75 10.18
CA TYR A 36 2.37 -8.55 9.89
C TYR A 36 3.15 -8.81 8.61
N SER A 37 2.99 -7.97 7.60
CA SER A 37 3.77 -8.09 6.36
C SER A 37 4.56 -6.82 6.08
N VAL A 38 5.79 -7.00 5.61
CA VAL A 38 6.67 -5.93 5.15
C VAL A 38 7.10 -6.25 3.73
N ALA A 39 7.03 -5.26 2.85
CA ALA A 39 7.33 -5.43 1.44
C ALA A 39 8.08 -4.23 0.88
N GLY A 40 9.08 -4.48 0.03
CA GLY A 40 9.81 -3.46 -0.70
C GLY A 40 9.69 -3.69 -2.20
N GLY A 41 9.92 -2.64 -2.98
CA GLY A 41 9.94 -2.75 -4.43
C GLY A 41 10.42 -1.48 -5.12
N LEU A 42 10.45 -1.55 -6.45
CA LEU A 42 10.68 -0.42 -7.32
C LEU A 42 9.44 -0.20 -8.18
N VAL A 43 9.09 1.06 -8.43
CA VAL A 43 7.94 1.43 -9.26
C VAL A 43 8.35 2.51 -10.26
N ALA A 44 7.81 2.42 -11.47
CA ALA A 44 8.03 3.42 -12.52
C ALA A 44 7.44 4.78 -12.10
N LYS A 45 8.25 5.84 -12.19
CA LYS A 45 7.83 7.21 -11.87
C LYS A 45 7.50 8.00 -13.13
N ASP A 46 8.35 7.92 -14.15
CA ASP A 46 8.27 8.70 -15.38
C ASP A 46 8.75 7.88 -16.56
N LEU A 47 7.96 7.85 -17.63
CA LEU A 47 8.39 7.42 -18.96
C LEU A 47 9.01 8.61 -19.67
N VAL A 48 10.29 8.51 -20.01
CA VAL A 48 11.06 9.52 -20.71
C VAL A 48 11.39 9.00 -22.10
N GLU A 49 11.11 9.80 -23.12
CA GLU A 49 11.45 9.47 -24.50
C GLU A 49 12.95 9.72 -24.71
N ILE A 50 13.65 8.71 -25.21
CA ILE A 50 15.05 8.84 -25.62
C ILE A 50 15.05 9.13 -27.11
N GLU A 51 15.69 10.24 -27.48
CA GLU A 51 15.88 10.61 -28.88
C GLU A 51 16.90 9.65 -29.51
N ASN A 52 16.42 8.79 -30.42
CA ASN A 52 17.26 7.86 -31.18
C ASN A 52 17.21 8.21 -32.67
N ASN A 53 18.38 8.29 -33.32
CA ASN A 53 18.54 8.49 -34.77
C ASN A 53 18.03 7.32 -35.63
N SER A 54 17.50 6.26 -35.02
CA SER A 54 16.99 5.06 -35.70
C SER A 54 15.54 5.19 -36.19
N GLY A 55 14.86 6.31 -35.91
CA GLY A 55 13.46 6.52 -36.31
C GLY A 55 12.43 5.69 -35.51
N VAL A 56 12.87 5.00 -34.46
CA VAL A 56 12.03 4.18 -33.57
C VAL A 56 11.90 4.88 -32.22
N ARG A 57 10.68 4.93 -31.68
CA ARG A 57 10.38 5.52 -30.38
C ARG A 57 10.93 4.67 -29.24
N GLU A 58 11.90 5.20 -28.49
CA GLU A 58 12.43 4.57 -27.29
C GLU A 58 11.91 5.27 -26.03
N LEU A 59 11.33 4.50 -25.11
CA LEU A 59 10.84 4.98 -23.83
C LEU A 59 11.66 4.32 -22.72
N THR A 60 12.32 5.11 -21.88
CA THR A 60 12.95 4.65 -20.65
C THR A 60 12.12 5.03 -19.44
N THR A 61 12.25 4.32 -18.33
CA THR A 61 11.54 4.67 -17.09
C THR A 61 12.50 4.96 -15.95
N SER A 62 12.22 6.04 -15.21
CA SER A 62 12.86 6.22 -13.90
C SER A 62 12.17 5.32 -12.87
N LEU A 63 12.96 4.53 -12.15
CA LEU A 63 12.48 3.68 -11.04
C LEU A 63 12.66 4.41 -9.72
N VAL A 64 11.65 4.32 -8.86
CA VAL A 64 11.73 4.84 -7.49
C VAL A 64 11.38 3.75 -6.50
N TRP A 65 11.98 3.83 -5.31
CA TRP A 65 11.71 2.88 -4.24
C TRP A 65 10.29 3.02 -3.69
N THR A 66 9.77 1.90 -3.21
CA THR A 66 8.52 1.82 -2.47
C THR A 66 8.68 0.83 -1.32
N LEU A 67 8.06 1.14 -0.19
CA LEU A 67 8.07 0.32 1.02
C LEU A 67 6.65 0.24 1.57
N GLY A 68 6.22 -0.94 1.98
CA GLY A 68 4.88 -1.21 2.47
C GLY A 68 4.90 -2.00 3.76
N PHE A 69 4.09 -1.58 4.72
CA PHE A 69 3.76 -2.31 5.94
C PHE A 69 2.28 -2.64 5.90
N PHE A 70 1.94 -3.88 6.21
CA PHE A 70 0.58 -4.39 6.16
C PHE A 70 0.27 -5.13 7.44
N TYR A 71 -0.94 -4.91 7.93
CA TYR A 71 -1.51 -5.57 9.09
C TYR A 71 -2.85 -6.15 8.68
N ASP A 72 -2.97 -7.47 8.75
CA ASP A 72 -4.17 -8.20 8.36
C ASP A 72 -4.54 -9.26 9.39
N GLN A 73 -5.82 -9.61 9.43
CA GLN A 73 -6.35 -10.66 10.28
C GLN A 73 -7.14 -11.63 9.42
N HIS A 74 -6.77 -12.91 9.45
CA HIS A 74 -7.34 -13.95 8.59
C HIS A 74 -7.31 -13.55 7.10
N ASN A 75 -6.20 -12.95 6.64
CA ASN A 75 -6.00 -12.40 5.28
C ASN A 75 -6.93 -11.21 4.91
N SER A 76 -7.69 -10.67 5.86
CA SER A 76 -8.42 -9.41 5.68
C SER A 76 -7.55 -8.23 6.10
N LEU A 77 -7.27 -7.32 5.17
CA LEU A 77 -6.40 -6.17 5.42
C LEU A 77 -7.07 -5.18 6.37
N LEU A 78 -6.47 -4.96 7.53
CA LEU A 78 -6.97 -4.06 8.56
C LEU A 78 -6.25 -2.71 8.57
N ALA A 79 -4.95 -2.70 8.29
CA ALA A 79 -4.20 -1.47 8.08
C ALA A 79 -3.07 -1.64 7.07
N SER A 80 -2.72 -0.56 6.36
CA SER A 80 -1.53 -0.51 5.52
C SER A 80 -0.87 0.86 5.55
N LEU A 81 0.46 0.88 5.53
CA LEU A 81 1.27 2.07 5.36
C LEU A 81 2.20 1.85 4.16
N ILE A 82 2.07 2.67 3.13
CA ILE A 82 2.91 2.62 1.94
C ILE A 82 3.68 3.93 1.84
N LEU A 83 5.00 3.85 1.84
CA LEU A 83 5.92 4.94 1.55
C LEU A 83 6.39 4.79 0.11
N SER A 84 6.38 5.87 -0.67
CA SER A 84 6.76 5.77 -2.07
C SER A 84 7.35 7.06 -2.62
N GLY A 85 8.31 6.89 -3.55
CA GLY A 85 8.89 7.99 -4.31
C GLY A 85 8.10 8.40 -5.56
N THR A 86 6.89 7.88 -5.81
CA THR A 86 6.15 8.09 -7.08
C THR A 86 5.54 9.47 -7.21
N LYS A 87 5.10 9.86 -8.40
CA LYS A 87 4.47 11.18 -8.65
C LYS A 87 3.21 11.45 -7.79
N GLY A 88 2.49 10.43 -7.35
CA GLY A 88 1.19 10.61 -6.67
C GLY A 88 1.29 11.01 -5.21
N TYR A 89 2.09 10.31 -4.41
CA TYR A 89 2.15 10.47 -2.96
C TYR A 89 3.49 10.02 -2.38
N LYS A 90 3.83 10.58 -1.21
CA LYS A 90 5.01 10.22 -0.39
C LYS A 90 4.69 9.12 0.61
N ALA A 91 3.52 9.22 1.24
CA ALA A 91 3.06 8.26 2.24
C ALA A 91 1.54 8.10 2.13
N ARG A 92 1.07 6.87 2.26
CA ARG A 92 -0.34 6.52 2.31
C ARG A 92 -0.58 5.56 3.47
N LEU A 93 -1.38 6.00 4.43
CA LEU A 93 -1.89 5.20 5.53
C LEU A 93 -3.36 4.90 5.27
N ASN A 94 -3.75 3.64 5.37
CA ASN A 94 -5.14 3.21 5.37
C ASN A 94 -5.39 2.38 6.62
N VAL A 95 -6.51 2.66 7.28
CA VAL A 95 -7.09 1.85 8.35
C VAL A 95 -8.50 1.50 7.92
N TYR A 96 -8.77 0.20 7.82
CA TYR A 96 -10.05 -0.30 7.36
C TYR A 96 -11.01 -0.51 8.52
N PRO A 97 -12.33 -0.43 8.26
CA PRO A 97 -13.33 -0.91 9.20
C PRO A 97 -13.03 -2.33 9.67
N GLY A 98 -13.21 -2.57 10.97
CA GLY A 98 -12.87 -3.81 11.66
C GLY A 98 -11.62 -3.71 12.52
N LEU A 99 -10.76 -2.68 12.35
CA LEU A 99 -9.60 -2.50 13.22
C LEU A 99 -9.93 -1.76 14.52
N ILE A 100 -10.63 -0.63 14.38
CA ILE A 100 -10.97 0.25 15.51
C ILE A 100 -12.44 0.06 15.82
N HIS A 101 -12.77 -0.31 17.06
CA HIS A 101 -14.16 -0.48 17.51
C HIS A 101 -14.51 0.63 18.51
N ILE A 102 -15.54 1.42 18.19
CA ILE A 102 -16.06 2.47 19.06
C ILE A 102 -17.54 2.14 19.32
N GLY A 103 -17.80 1.42 20.41
CA GLY A 103 -19.13 0.88 20.69
C GLY A 103 -19.57 -0.09 19.59
N TRP A 104 -20.66 0.23 18.90
CA TRP A 104 -21.24 -0.61 17.84
C TRP A 104 -20.75 -0.27 16.42
N VAL A 105 -19.91 0.77 16.27
CA VAL A 105 -19.37 1.18 14.96
C VAL A 105 -17.89 0.81 14.84
N SER A 106 -17.43 0.56 13.62
CA SER A 106 -16.01 0.37 13.34
C SER A 106 -15.53 1.24 12.19
N PRO A 107 -15.15 2.51 12.47
CA PRO A 107 -14.75 3.44 11.41
C PRO A 107 -13.44 3.01 10.77
N GLY A 108 -13.34 3.26 9.47
CA GLY A 108 -12.08 3.30 8.74
C GLY A 108 -11.64 4.74 8.51
N PHE A 109 -10.35 4.95 8.31
CA PHE A 109 -9.81 6.23 7.89
C PHE A 109 -8.62 6.04 6.95
N PHE A 110 -8.33 7.08 6.18
CA PHE A 110 -7.12 7.12 5.39
C PHE A 110 -6.42 8.47 5.54
N LEU A 111 -5.13 8.45 5.32
CA LEU A 111 -4.27 9.63 5.25
C LEU A 111 -3.30 9.45 4.10
N ASN A 112 -3.23 10.45 3.24
CA ASN A 112 -2.39 10.46 2.06
C ASN A 112 -1.59 11.77 2.04
N LEU A 113 -0.28 11.66 2.29
CA LEU A 113 0.66 12.75 2.15
C LEU A 113 1.13 12.80 0.70
N ARG A 114 0.66 13.80 -0.03
CA ARG A 114 0.96 13.99 -1.45
C ARG A 114 2.36 14.55 -1.65
N LYS A 115 2.85 14.47 -2.90
CA LYS A 115 4.18 15.00 -3.24
C LYS A 115 4.32 16.51 -3.09
N ASP A 116 3.22 17.23 -3.31
CA ASP A 116 3.09 18.69 -3.13
C ASP A 116 2.88 19.09 -1.66
N ASN A 117 3.19 18.19 -0.72
CA ASN A 117 3.02 18.34 0.74
C ASN A 117 1.57 18.51 1.20
N GLN A 118 0.58 18.38 0.31
CA GLN A 118 -0.81 18.39 0.72
C GLN A 118 -1.17 17.09 1.44
N VAL A 119 -1.92 17.22 2.53
CA VAL A 119 -2.48 16.08 3.26
C VAL A 119 -3.93 15.89 2.84
N VAL A 120 -4.27 14.70 2.35
CA VAL A 120 -5.65 14.29 2.15
C VAL A 120 -5.98 13.25 3.19
N THR A 121 -6.99 13.51 4.01
CA THR A 121 -7.48 12.55 4.99
C THR A 121 -8.97 12.33 4.78
N GLY A 122 -9.46 11.17 5.16
CA GLY A 122 -10.89 10.92 5.15
C GLY A 122 -11.28 9.79 6.07
N PHE A 123 -12.56 9.72 6.35
CA PHE A 123 -13.19 8.72 7.20
C PHE A 123 -14.30 8.03 6.41
N GLN A 124 -14.45 6.73 6.67
CA GLN A 124 -15.49 5.90 6.10
C GLN A 124 -16.10 5.05 7.20
N PHE A 125 -17.40 4.81 7.13
CA PHE A 125 -18.08 3.92 8.05
C PHE A 125 -18.54 2.67 7.30
N ASN A 126 -18.45 1.53 7.97
CA ASN A 126 -18.83 0.23 7.42
C ASN A 126 -20.34 0.10 7.11
N PHE A 127 -21.20 0.94 7.69
CA PHE A 127 -22.64 0.93 7.42
C PHE A 127 -23.07 1.83 6.25
N THR A 128 -22.16 2.63 5.67
CA THR A 128 -22.46 3.50 4.52
C THR A 128 -21.46 3.34 3.39
N PRO A 129 -21.88 3.35 2.12
CA PRO A 129 -20.95 3.39 0.98
C PRO A 129 -20.30 4.77 0.80
N PHE A 130 -20.68 5.77 1.60
CA PHE A 130 -20.17 7.14 1.54
C PHE A 130 -19.11 7.38 2.63
N GLY A 131 -18.15 8.23 2.29
CA GLY A 131 -17.13 8.71 3.22
C GLY A 131 -16.87 10.19 3.03
N LEU A 132 -16.32 10.84 4.06
CA LEU A 132 -15.93 12.24 4.02
C LEU A 132 -14.43 12.34 3.86
N ALA A 133 -13.97 13.19 2.94
CA ALA A 133 -12.56 13.48 2.75
C ALA A 133 -12.30 14.97 2.81
N ARG A 134 -11.21 15.36 3.47
CA ARG A 134 -10.72 16.72 3.55
C ARG A 134 -9.31 16.79 3.01
N ARG A 135 -9.05 17.83 2.23
CA ARG A 135 -7.70 18.21 1.78
C ARG A 135 -7.24 19.41 2.60
N ALA A 136 -6.04 19.31 3.16
CA ALA A 136 -5.36 20.38 3.89
C ALA A 136 -3.98 20.65 3.27
N LYS A 137 -3.52 21.90 3.41
CA LYS A 137 -2.15 22.31 3.09
C LYS A 137 -1.26 22.15 4.31
#